data_AF-A0A3L6R0D3-F1
#
_entry.id   AF-A0A3L6R0D3-F1
#
_cell.length_a   1.000
_cell.length_b   1.000
_cell.length_c   1.000
_cell.angle_alpha   90.00
_cell.angle_beta   90.00
_cell.angle_gamma   90.00
#
_symmetry.space_group_name_H-M   'P 1'
#
loop_
_entity.id
_entity.type
_entity.pdbx_description
1 polymer ?
#
loop_
_entity_poly.entity_id
_entity_poly.type
_entity_poly.pdbx_seq_one_letter_code
_entity_poly.pdbx_strand_id
1 'polypeptide(L)'
;MHAVGIRRGLTIDPAGEEEAPAARVGRLVRESPVVIFARRGCYMAHVMKRLLAAVGAHATVIELDAGAADELAAATEAGRGAVPALFVGGAPVGGLEGLMDLHLSGRLVPRLREVGALCA
;
A
#
# COMPACT_ATOMS: atom_id res chain seq x y z
N MET A 1 -12.17 14.53 5.20
CA MET A 1 -13.15 13.50 4.84
C MET A 1 -12.43 12.15 4.82
N HIS A 2 -12.31 11.53 5.99
CA HIS A 2 -11.71 10.21 6.18
C HIS A 2 -12.82 9.17 6.08
N ALA A 3 -12.70 8.26 5.12
CA ALA A 3 -13.48 7.03 5.10
C ALA A 3 -12.71 5.99 4.28
N VAL A 4 -11.85 5.21 4.94
CA VAL A 4 -11.59 3.83 4.52
C VAL A 4 -11.96 2.96 5.70
N GLY A 5 -13.26 2.94 6.01
CA GLY A 5 -13.87 1.77 6.59
C GLY A 5 -14.19 0.84 5.44
N ILE A 6 -13.74 -0.42 5.53
CA ILE A 6 -14.05 -1.47 4.56
C ILE A 6 -15.57 -1.62 4.53
N ARG A 7 -16.25 -0.94 3.59
CA ARG A 7 -17.69 -1.08 3.41
C ARG A 7 -17.93 -2.43 2.76
N ARG A 8 -18.20 -3.43 3.62
CA ARG A 8 -18.87 -4.67 3.22
C ARG A 8 -20.21 -4.31 2.57
N GLY A 9 -20.34 -4.60 1.28
CA GLY A 9 -21.63 -4.56 0.61
C GLY A 9 -21.54 -4.54 -0.91
N LEU A 10 -21.44 -5.72 -1.54
CA LEU A 10 -22.46 -6.30 -2.43
C LEU A 10 -21.92 -7.58 -3.09
N THR A 11 -22.15 -8.75 -2.47
CA THR A 11 -22.67 -10.02 -3.06
C THR A 11 -22.55 -11.15 -2.04
N ILE A 12 -23.45 -12.12 -2.16
CA ILE A 12 -23.55 -13.37 -1.39
C ILE A 12 -22.36 -14.29 -1.68
N ASP A 13 -21.25 -14.10 -0.97
CA ASP A 13 -20.28 -15.18 -0.83
C ASP A 13 -20.82 -16.18 0.22
N PRO A 14 -20.96 -17.47 -0.11
CA PRO A 14 -21.26 -18.47 0.90
C PRO A 14 -20.12 -18.45 1.91
N ALA A 15 -20.45 -18.37 3.19
CA ALA A 15 -19.50 -18.40 4.27
C ALA A 15 -18.52 -19.57 4.11
N GLY A 16 -17.22 -19.29 4.14
CA GLY A 16 -16.25 -20.31 4.50
C GLY A 16 -14.95 -20.38 3.70
N GLU A 17 -14.26 -19.26 3.47
CA GLU A 17 -12.81 -19.24 3.68
C GLU A 17 -12.47 -17.90 4.34
N GLU A 18 -11.94 -17.96 5.55
CA GLU A 18 -11.26 -16.82 6.16
C GLU A 18 -10.05 -16.53 5.27
N GLU A 19 -10.21 -15.66 4.27
CA GLU A 19 -9.15 -15.38 3.30
C GLU A 19 -7.88 -15.03 4.07
N ALA A 20 -6.84 -15.84 3.84
CA ALA A 20 -5.59 -15.74 4.57
C ALA A 20 -5.01 -14.32 4.46
N PRO A 21 -4.40 -13.78 5.53
CA PRO A 21 -3.87 -12.42 5.56
C PRO A 21 -2.96 -12.08 4.37
N ALA A 22 -2.09 -13.03 3.96
CA ALA A 22 -1.23 -12.89 2.80
C ALA A 22 -2.00 -12.80 1.47
N ALA A 23 -3.07 -13.57 1.30
CA ALA A 23 -3.93 -13.50 0.11
C ALA A 23 -4.66 -12.15 0.04
N ARG A 24 -5.17 -11.66 1.18
CA ARG A 24 -5.80 -10.35 1.29
C ARG A 24 -4.84 -9.21 0.95
N VAL A 25 -3.63 -9.23 1.50
CA VAL A 25 -2.55 -8.27 1.16
C VAL A 25 -2.23 -8.34 -0.33
N GLY A 26 -2.03 -9.54 -0.87
CA GLY A 26 -1.72 -9.76 -2.29
C GLY A 26 -2.82 -9.23 -3.22
N ARG A 27 -4.09 -9.40 -2.87
CA ARG A 27 -5.21 -8.83 -3.63
C ARG A 27 -5.17 -7.30 -3.61
N LEU A 28 -5.05 -6.68 -2.43
CA LEU A 28 -4.99 -5.23 -2.30
C LEU A 28 -3.81 -4.60 -3.07
N VAL A 29 -2.66 -5.30 -3.11
CA VAL A 29 -1.49 -4.93 -3.91
C VAL A 29 -1.76 -4.97 -5.42
N ARG A 30 -2.61 -5.89 -5.89
CA ARG A 30 -2.99 -6.01 -7.31
C ARG A 30 -4.08 -5.04 -7.73
N GLU A 31 -4.98 -4.68 -6.82
CA GLU A 31 -6.12 -3.79 -7.09
C GLU A 31 -5.72 -2.30 -7.08
N SER A 32 -4.58 -1.94 -6.49
CA SER A 32 -4.10 -0.56 -6.41
C SER A 32 -2.76 -0.38 -7.13
N PRO A 33 -2.62 0.61 -8.02
CA PRO A 33 -1.35 0.86 -8.71
C PRO A 33 -0.25 1.36 -7.75
N VAL A 34 -0.62 2.03 -6.67
CA VAL A 34 0.27 2.41 -5.56
C VAL A 34 -0.45 2.17 -4.25
N VAL A 35 0.12 1.34 -3.37
CA VAL A 35 -0.45 1.05 -2.04
C VAL A 35 0.62 1.11 -0.96
N ILE A 36 0.23 1.66 0.19
CA ILE A 36 1.03 1.73 1.41
C ILE A 36 0.28 0.99 2.51
N PHE A 37 0.86 -0.05 3.08
CA PHE A 37 0.39 -0.67 4.32
C PHE A 37 1.13 -0.06 5.50
N ALA A 38 0.41 0.34 6.53
CA ALA A 38 1.02 0.98 7.69
C ALA A 38 0.23 0.69 8.96
N ARG A 39 0.91 0.77 10.11
CA ARG A 39 0.21 0.89 11.39
C ARG A 39 -0.62 2.17 11.40
N ARG A 40 -1.83 2.10 11.96
CA ARG A 40 -2.67 3.27 12.22
C ARG A 40 -1.87 4.34 12.96
N GLY A 41 -1.88 5.57 12.44
CA GLY A 41 -1.13 6.69 13.02
C GLY A 41 0.38 6.69 12.74
N CYS A 42 0.88 5.86 11.83
CA CYS A 42 2.29 5.87 11.44
C CYS A 42 2.68 7.17 10.72
N TYR A 43 3.52 7.99 11.35
CA TYR A 43 3.99 9.26 10.78
C TYR A 43 4.77 9.08 9.46
N MET A 44 5.49 7.97 9.30
CA MET A 44 6.24 7.67 8.07
C MET A 44 5.32 7.40 6.88
N ALA A 45 4.17 6.75 7.09
CA ALA A 45 3.18 6.55 6.03
C ALA A 45 2.65 7.88 5.51
N HIS A 46 2.46 8.87 6.40
CA HIS A 46 2.09 10.22 6.02
C HIS A 46 3.16 10.93 5.20
N VAL A 47 4.43 10.79 5.58
CA VAL A 47 5.56 11.34 4.80
C VAL A 47 5.61 10.73 3.39
N MET A 48 5.51 9.41 3.28
CA MET A 48 5.53 8.71 1.99
C MET A 48 4.34 9.12 1.11
N LYS A 49 3.13 9.19 1.70
CA LYS A 49 1.93 9.68 0.99
C LYS A 49 2.14 11.10 0.46
N ARG A 50 2.73 12.00 1.25
CA ARG A 50 3.01 13.37 0.83
C ARG A 50 4.06 13.45 -0.28
N LEU A 51 5.12 12.64 -0.21
CA LEU A 51 6.13 12.58 -1.26
C LEU A 51 5.51 12.11 -2.58
N LEU A 52 4.72 11.03 -2.55
CA LEU A 52 4.01 10.53 -3.73
C LEU A 52 3.06 11.57 -4.31
N ALA A 53 2.30 12.26 -3.45
CA ALA A 53 1.43 13.36 -3.89
C ALA A 53 2.23 14.53 -4.51
N ALA A 54 3.39 14.88 -3.96
CA ALA A 54 4.23 15.96 -4.48
C ALA A 54 4.79 15.65 -5.88
N VAL A 55 4.97 14.37 -6.24
CA VAL A 55 5.35 13.94 -7.60
C VAL A 55 4.15 13.64 -8.50
N GLY A 56 2.93 13.96 -8.05
CA GLY A 56 1.71 13.83 -8.82
C GLY A 56 1.07 12.44 -8.79
N ALA A 57 1.37 11.58 -7.81
CA ALA A 57 0.76 10.27 -7.65
C ALA A 57 -0.19 10.18 -6.45
N HIS A 58 -1.29 9.46 -6.63
CA HIS A 58 -2.18 9.09 -5.53
C HIS A 58 -1.84 7.69 -5.00
N ALA A 59 -1.67 7.56 -3.69
CA ALA A 59 -1.42 6.29 -3.02
C ALA A 59 -2.62 5.88 -2.17
N THR A 60 -3.06 4.62 -2.32
CA THR A 60 -3.99 4.00 -1.39
C THR A 60 -3.25 3.69 -0.09
N VAL A 61 -3.70 4.22 1.05
CA VAL A 61 -3.11 3.92 2.36
C VAL A 61 -4.05 3.01 3.12
N ILE A 62 -3.56 1.82 3.44
CA ILE A 62 -4.25 0.82 4.26
C ILE A 62 -3.68 0.90 5.67
N GLU A 63 -4.45 1.50 6.57
CA GLU A 63 -4.11 1.57 8.00
C GLU A 63 -4.56 0.29 8.70
N LEU A 64 -3.60 -0.45 9.24
CA LEU A 64 -3.78 -1.67 10.00
C LEU A 64 -3.71 -1.35 11.50
N ASP A 65 -4.69 -1.82 12.25
CA ASP A 65 -4.74 -1.67 13.71
C ASP A 65 -4.26 -2.95 14.42
N ALA A 66 -4.41 -3.00 15.75
CA ALA A 66 -3.97 -4.14 16.54
C ALA A 66 -4.70 -5.46 16.22
N GLY A 67 -5.92 -5.39 15.64
CA GLY A 67 -6.68 -6.56 15.21
C GLY A 67 -6.24 -7.12 13.85
N ALA A 68 -5.37 -6.41 13.13
CA ALA A 68 -4.85 -6.79 11.81
C ALA A 68 -3.34 -7.06 11.86
N ALA A 69 -2.87 -7.69 12.95
CA ALA A 69 -1.46 -7.99 13.17
C ALA A 69 -0.91 -8.94 12.09
N ASP A 70 -1.72 -9.91 11.65
CA ASP A 70 -1.31 -10.88 10.65
C ASP A 70 -1.22 -10.26 9.25
N GLU A 71 -2.14 -9.37 8.87
CA GLU A 71 -2.01 -8.58 7.64
C GLU A 71 -0.80 -7.65 7.69
N LEU A 72 -0.51 -7.07 8.86
CA LEU A 72 0.67 -6.21 9.01
C LEU A 72 1.95 -7.03 8.84
N ALA A 73 2.03 -8.21 9.44
CA ALA A 73 3.15 -9.12 9.26
C ALA A 73 3.31 -9.56 7.80
N ALA A 74 2.21 -9.95 7.15
CA ALA A 74 2.21 -10.35 5.74
C ALA A 74 2.64 -9.21 4.81
N ALA A 75 2.15 -7.99 5.05
CA ALA A 75 2.54 -6.80 4.28
C ALA A 75 4.01 -6.41 4.52
N THR A 76 4.50 -6.57 5.76
CA THR A 76 5.91 -6.34 6.10
C THR A 76 6.81 -7.30 5.34
N GLU A 77 6.49 -8.60 5.37
CA GLU A 77 7.26 -9.64 4.69
C GLU A 77 7.27 -9.43 3.17
N ALA A 78 6.09 -9.27 2.56
CA ALA A 78 5.98 -8.97 1.14
C ALA A 78 6.66 -7.64 0.77
N GLY A 79 6.68 -6.68 1.70
CA GLY A 79 7.26 -5.35 1.57
C GLY A 79 8.73 -5.25 1.95
N ARG A 80 9.51 -6.33 1.83
CA ARG A 80 10.96 -6.34 2.12
C ARG A 80 11.31 -6.00 3.58
N GLY A 81 10.48 -6.42 4.52
CA GLY A 81 10.72 -6.24 5.95
C GLY A 81 10.43 -4.82 6.48
N ALA A 82 9.80 -3.95 5.69
CA ALA A 82 9.59 -2.54 6.06
C ALA A 82 8.15 -2.26 6.54
N VAL A 83 8.01 -1.35 7.52
CA VAL A 83 6.71 -0.76 7.90
C VAL A 83 6.89 0.75 8.08
N PRO A 84 6.17 1.58 7.32
CA PRO A 84 5.17 1.24 6.29
C PRO A 84 5.77 0.49 5.08
N ALA A 85 4.98 -0.37 4.44
CA ALA A 85 5.35 -1.13 3.24
C ALA A 85 4.70 -0.52 1.99
N LEU A 86 5.51 -0.11 1.02
CA LEU A 86 5.09 0.48 -0.26
C LEU A 86 5.22 -0.52 -1.40
N PHE A 87 4.17 -0.57 -2.22
CA PHE A 87 4.14 -1.31 -3.48
C PHE A 87 3.75 -0.39 -4.63
N VAL A 88 4.38 -0.58 -5.79
CA VAL A 88 4.11 0.18 -7.02
C VAL A 88 3.97 -0.78 -8.20
N GLY A 89 2.78 -0.81 -8.80
CA GLY A 89 2.41 -1.75 -9.87
C GLY A 89 2.57 -3.20 -9.45
N GLY A 90 2.17 -3.52 -8.21
CA GLY A 90 2.29 -4.85 -7.62
C GLY A 90 3.68 -5.24 -7.11
N ALA A 91 4.73 -4.47 -7.41
CA ALA A 91 6.09 -4.78 -6.99
C ALA A 91 6.46 -4.10 -5.65
N PRO A 92 7.14 -4.79 -4.73
CA PRO A 92 7.54 -4.21 -3.45
C PRO A 92 8.72 -3.25 -3.60
N VAL A 93 8.50 -2.01 -3.18
CA VAL A 93 9.52 -0.95 -3.10
C VAL A 93 10.21 -0.95 -1.74
N GLY A 94 9.50 -1.32 -0.68
CA GLY A 94 10.01 -1.31 0.69
C GLY A 94 9.42 -0.17 1.51
N GLY A 95 10.21 0.39 2.42
CA GLY A 95 9.80 1.51 3.27
C GLY A 95 10.10 2.88 2.67
N LEU A 96 10.34 3.85 3.55
CA LEU A 96 10.74 5.20 3.16
C LEU A 96 12.09 5.17 2.41
N GLU A 97 13.02 4.34 2.85
CA GLU A 97 14.35 4.17 2.24
C GLU A 97 14.23 3.76 0.78
N GLY A 98 13.42 2.72 0.49
CA GLY A 98 13.19 2.27 -0.90
C GLY A 98 12.50 3.32 -1.77
N LEU A 99 11.58 4.10 -1.20
CA LEU A 99 10.96 5.23 -1.90
C LEU A 99 11.99 6.33 -2.20
N MET A 100 12.83 6.68 -1.22
CA MET A 100 13.87 7.69 -1.38
C MET A 100 14.92 7.25 -2.40
N ASP A 101 15.37 5.99 -2.38
CA ASP A 101 16.28 5.44 -3.38
C ASP A 101 15.69 5.54 -4.80
N LEU A 102 14.41 5.22 -4.95
CA LEU A 102 13.73 5.32 -6.24
C LEU A 102 13.57 6.78 -6.70
N HIS A 103 13.32 7.70 -5.77
CA HIS A 103 13.21 9.14 -6.03
C HIS A 103 14.55 9.77 -6.42
N LEU A 104 15.60 9.55 -5.61
CA LEU A 104 16.93 10.11 -5.79
C LEU A 104 17.65 9.53 -7.02
N SER A 105 17.34 8.27 -7.40
CA SER A 105 17.80 7.69 -8.67
C SER A 105 17.05 8.20 -9.91
N GLY A 106 16.07 9.09 -9.75
CA GLY A 106 15.28 9.64 -10.86
C GLY A 106 14.28 8.65 -11.49
N ARG A 107 14.11 7.46 -10.92
CA ARG A 107 13.29 6.37 -11.48
C ARG A 107 11.85 6.36 -10.99
N LEU A 108 11.52 7.12 -9.95
CA LEU A 108 10.18 7.16 -9.35
C LEU A 108 9.11 7.60 -10.37
N VAL A 109 9.28 8.76 -10.99
CA VAL A 109 8.29 9.29 -11.93
C VAL A 109 8.12 8.40 -13.18
N PRO A 110 9.20 7.91 -13.83
CA PRO A 110 9.08 6.90 -14.88
C PRO A 110 8.29 5.65 -14.43
N ARG A 111 8.61 5.11 -13.25
CA ARG A 111 7.93 3.92 -12.72
C ARG A 111 6.44 4.18 -12.48
N LEU A 112 6.08 5.34 -11.93
CA LEU A 112 4.69 5.73 -11.72
C LEU A 112 3.92 5.90 -13.04
N ARG A 113 4.57 6.39 -14.11
CA ARG A 113 3.96 6.46 -15.45
C ARG A 113 3.67 5.08 -16.03
N GLU A 114 4.62 4.15 -15.93
CA GLU A 114 4.46 2.77 -16.43
C GLU A 114 3.21 2.09 -15.86
N VAL A 115 2.91 2.35 -14.58
CA VAL A 115 1.79 1.73 -13.86
C VAL A 115 0.52 2.58 -13.90
N GLY A 116 0.52 3.70 -14.65
CA GLY A 116 -0.63 4.60 -14.77
C GLY A 116 -1.02 5.32 -13.46
N ALA A 117 -0.05 5.57 -12.57
CA ALA A 117 -0.29 6.12 -11.24
C ALA A 117 -0.14 7.65 -11.12
N LEU A 118 0.20 8.35 -12.20
CA LEU A 118 0.24 9.81 -12.19
C LEU A 118 -1.15 10.39 -12.46
N CYS A 119 -1.56 11.35 -11.64
CA CYS A 119 -2.71 12.20 -11.90
C CYS A 119 -2.38 13.13 -13.07
N ALA A 120 -3.24 13.13 -14.09
CA ALA A 120 -3.16 14.06 -15.22
C ALA A 120 -3.47 15.50 -14.81
#